data_AF-A0A946YI95-F1
#
_entry.id   AF-A0A946YI95-F1
#
_cell.length_a   1.000
_cell.length_b   1.000
_cell.length_c   1.000
_cell.angle_alpha   90.00
_cell.angle_beta   90.00
_cell.angle_gamma   90.00
#
_symmetry.space_group_name_H-M   'P 1'
#
loop_
_entity.id
_entity.type
_entity.pdbx_description
1 polymer ?
#
loop_
_entity_poly.entity_id
_entity_poly.type
_entity_poly.pdbx_seq_one_letter_code
_entity_poly.pdbx_strand_id
1 'polypeptide(L)'
;NVAMSLNDEVEIETSWIDLLSIKSGGQLSRNELAANVVSALYATLSKLEENRLIDLSSKWNRYDMLLNKQIEFLYKDKIESGCVKGVDGLGKIILYMDGKLEHLHSAHISEIKLIGN
;
A
#
# COMPACT_ATOMS: atom_id res chain seq x y z
N ASN A 1 -5.80 11.30 -2.63
CA ASN A 1 -6.42 12.59 -3.00
C ASN A 1 -7.94 12.50 -2.88
N VAL A 2 -8.61 13.58 -2.45
CA VAL A 2 -10.07 13.56 -2.18
C VAL A 2 -10.88 14.16 -3.32
N ALA A 3 -10.52 15.36 -3.76
CA ALA A 3 -11.08 16.05 -4.93
C ALA A 3 -9.98 16.99 -5.45
N MET A 4 -9.10 16.46 -6.28
CA MET A 4 -7.97 17.20 -6.85
C MET A 4 -8.46 18.05 -8.02
N SER A 5 -7.96 19.28 -8.16
CA SER A 5 -8.30 20.14 -9.30
C SER A 5 -7.30 19.94 -10.43
N LEU A 6 -7.72 20.23 -11.67
CA LEU A 6 -6.84 20.17 -12.85
C LEU A 6 -5.63 21.13 -12.74
N ASN A 7 -5.71 22.17 -11.89
CA ASN A 7 -4.60 23.11 -11.66
C ASN A 7 -3.54 22.54 -10.70
N ASP A 8 -3.84 21.48 -9.96
CA ASP A 8 -2.89 20.79 -9.08
C ASP A 8 -2.02 19.78 -9.86
N GLU A 9 -2.28 19.59 -11.16
CA GLU A 9 -1.62 18.56 -12.01
C GLU A 9 -0.18 18.89 -12.41
N VAL A 10 0.21 20.16 -12.37
CA VAL A 10 1.38 20.68 -13.11
C VAL A 10 2.73 20.10 -12.64
N GLU A 11 2.79 19.41 -11.49
CA GLU A 11 4.04 18.88 -10.91
C GLU A 11 4.04 17.37 -10.57
N ILE A 12 2.99 16.61 -10.91
CA ILE A 12 2.91 15.18 -10.52
C ILE A 12 3.28 14.28 -11.70
N GLU A 13 4.51 13.75 -11.68
CA GLU A 13 5.05 12.87 -12.74
C GLU A 13 4.43 11.45 -12.78
N THR A 14 3.68 11.05 -11.74
CA THR A 14 3.09 9.71 -11.61
C THR A 14 1.58 9.69 -11.83
N SER A 15 1.04 8.55 -12.26
CA SER A 15 -0.41 8.37 -12.38
C SER A 15 -1.09 8.55 -11.02
N TRP A 16 -2.09 9.43 -10.98
CA TRP A 16 -2.86 9.71 -9.77
C TRP A 16 -4.36 9.49 -10.02
N ILE A 17 -5.10 9.35 -8.93
CA ILE A 17 -6.56 9.31 -8.94
C ILE A 17 -7.09 9.97 -7.65
N ASP A 18 -8.31 10.45 -7.67
CA ASP A 18 -8.97 11.02 -6.49
C ASP A 18 -10.29 10.32 -6.18
N LEU A 19 -10.77 10.45 -4.94
CA LEU A 19 -11.98 9.76 -4.49
C LEU A 19 -13.25 10.25 -5.21
N LEU A 20 -13.31 11.52 -5.61
CA LEU A 20 -14.46 12.08 -6.30
C LEU A 20 -14.56 11.57 -7.73
N SER A 21 -13.43 11.42 -8.45
CA SER A 21 -13.42 10.82 -9.79
C SER A 21 -13.81 9.34 -9.79
N ILE A 22 -13.48 8.59 -8.72
CA ILE A 22 -13.92 7.19 -8.55
C ILE A 22 -15.42 7.12 -8.19
N LYS A 23 -15.90 8.01 -7.32
CA LYS A 23 -17.29 8.01 -6.83
C LYS A 23 -18.19 8.76 -7.82
N SER A 24 -18.62 8.09 -8.88
CA SER A 24 -19.54 8.66 -9.87
C SER A 24 -20.82 9.20 -9.21
N GLY A 25 -21.07 10.52 -9.34
CA GLY A 25 -22.36 11.15 -9.03
C GLY A 25 -22.63 11.50 -7.56
N GLY A 26 -21.64 11.49 -6.67
CA GLY A 26 -21.85 11.85 -5.25
C GLY A 26 -21.06 13.07 -4.78
N GLN A 27 -21.66 13.92 -3.95
CA GLN A 27 -20.89 14.85 -3.12
C GLN A 27 -20.17 14.07 -2.01
N LEU A 28 -18.96 14.49 -1.67
CA LEU A 28 -18.17 13.90 -0.58
C LEU A 28 -17.79 14.98 0.42
N SER A 29 -18.27 14.83 1.65
CA SER A 29 -17.93 15.73 2.75
C SER A 29 -16.53 15.41 3.27
N ARG A 30 -15.60 16.37 3.16
CA ARG A 30 -14.26 16.25 3.73
C ARG A 30 -14.30 16.02 5.24
N ASN A 31 -15.24 16.65 5.93
CA ASN A 31 -15.38 16.53 7.38
C ASN A 31 -15.87 15.14 7.78
N GLU A 32 -16.85 14.58 7.07
CA GLU A 32 -17.30 13.21 7.31
C GLU A 32 -16.21 12.19 6.99
N LEU A 33 -15.49 12.37 5.89
CA LEU A 33 -14.34 11.53 5.55
C LEU A 33 -13.28 11.59 6.65
N ALA A 34 -12.91 12.78 7.10
CA ALA A 34 -11.92 12.96 8.17
C ALA A 34 -12.38 12.30 9.48
N ALA A 35 -13.64 12.50 9.88
CA ALA A 35 -14.21 11.88 11.07
C ALA A 35 -14.17 10.34 11.00
N ASN A 36 -14.51 9.78 9.83
CA ASN A 36 -14.46 8.33 9.59
C ASN A 36 -13.03 7.79 9.61
N VAL A 37 -12.07 8.47 8.98
CA VAL A 37 -10.66 8.08 8.99
C VAL A 37 -10.11 8.12 10.42
N VAL A 38 -10.34 9.20 11.17
CA VAL A 38 -9.89 9.34 12.57
C VAL A 38 -10.50 8.25 13.45
N SER A 39 -11.80 7.98 13.29
CA SER A 39 -12.49 6.93 14.04
C SER A 39 -11.93 5.53 13.73
N ALA A 40 -11.66 5.25 12.45
CA ALA A 40 -11.07 3.98 12.02
C ALA A 40 -9.63 3.82 12.54
N LEU A 41 -8.84 4.90 12.53
CA LEU A 41 -7.49 4.91 13.10
C LEU A 41 -7.54 4.64 14.60
N TYR A 42 -8.38 5.37 15.35
CA TYR A 42 -8.53 5.15 16.78
C TYR A 42 -8.95 3.71 17.10
N ALA A 43 -9.99 3.20 16.43
CA ALA A 43 -10.46 1.83 16.63
C ALA A 43 -9.41 0.77 16.26
N THR A 44 -8.52 1.06 15.32
CA THR A 44 -7.42 0.17 14.92
C THR A 44 -6.27 0.22 15.92
N LEU A 45 -5.84 1.43 16.30
CA LEU A 45 -4.75 1.66 17.25
C LEU A 45 -5.10 1.20 18.67
N SER A 46 -6.34 1.38 19.13
CA SER A 46 -6.78 0.83 20.42
C SER A 46 -6.78 -0.70 20.48
N LYS A 47 -6.70 -1.38 19.33
CA LYS A 47 -6.62 -2.84 19.23
C LYS A 47 -5.18 -3.33 19.04
N LEU A 48 -4.20 -2.43 18.88
CA LEU A 48 -2.78 -2.74 18.82
C LEU A 48 -2.24 -2.93 20.24
N GLU A 49 -2.58 -4.06 20.85
CA GLU A 49 -1.85 -4.58 22.02
C GLU A 49 -0.74 -5.54 21.57
N GLU A 50 0.26 -5.75 22.43
CA GLU A 50 1.41 -6.64 22.16
C GLU A 50 0.92 -8.02 21.67
N ASN A 51 1.30 -8.39 20.44
CA ASN A 51 0.95 -9.61 19.68
C ASN A 51 -0.24 -9.56 18.69
N ARG A 52 -0.89 -8.41 18.46
CA ARG A 52 -2.01 -8.31 17.47
C ARG A 52 -1.64 -7.83 16.06
N LEU A 53 -0.35 -7.63 15.78
CA LEU A 53 0.12 -7.34 14.42
C LEU A 53 -0.21 -8.47 13.42
N ILE A 54 -0.41 -9.70 13.90
CA ILE A 54 -0.84 -10.86 13.09
C ILE A 54 -2.24 -10.64 12.47
N ASP A 55 -3.16 -9.97 13.20
CA ASP A 55 -4.49 -9.65 12.68
C ASP A 55 -4.40 -8.59 11.55
N LEU A 56 -3.44 -7.67 11.67
CA LEU A 56 -3.21 -6.62 10.68
C LEU A 56 -2.51 -7.15 9.43
N SER A 57 -1.52 -8.03 9.56
CA SER A 57 -0.86 -8.65 8.40
C SER A 57 -1.83 -9.48 7.57
N SER A 58 -2.75 -10.19 8.21
CA SER A 58 -3.82 -10.94 7.52
C SER A 58 -4.75 -10.02 6.72
N LYS A 59 -5.15 -8.88 7.32
CA LYS A 59 -5.96 -7.87 6.62
C LYS A 59 -5.18 -7.19 5.49
N TRP A 60 -3.91 -6.88 5.71
CA TRP A 60 -3.03 -6.32 4.69
C TRP A 60 -2.99 -7.24 3.47
N ASN A 61 -2.63 -8.51 3.68
CA ASN A 61 -2.50 -9.50 2.61
C ASN A 61 -3.79 -9.67 1.79
N ARG A 62 -4.96 -9.46 2.41
CA ARG A 62 -6.25 -9.49 1.69
C ARG A 62 -6.44 -8.33 0.71
N TYR A 63 -5.91 -7.14 1.03
CA TYR A 63 -6.09 -5.92 0.23
C TYR A 63 -4.83 -5.50 -0.55
N ASP A 64 -3.75 -6.27 -0.43
CA ASP A 64 -2.48 -6.01 -1.10
C ASP A 64 -2.59 -6.24 -2.61
N MET A 65 -2.52 -5.15 -3.38
CA MET A 65 -2.57 -5.20 -4.84
C MET A 65 -1.37 -5.92 -5.47
N LEU A 66 -0.27 -6.06 -4.74
CA LEU A 66 0.97 -6.66 -5.22
C LEU A 66 1.08 -8.13 -4.89
N LEU A 67 0.20 -8.67 -4.05
CA LEU A 67 0.27 -10.07 -3.63
C LEU A 67 0.34 -11.01 -4.85
N ASN A 68 1.34 -11.88 -4.84
CA ASN A 68 1.69 -12.82 -5.89
C ASN A 68 2.10 -12.21 -7.24
N LYS A 69 2.36 -10.90 -7.31
CA LYS A 69 2.92 -10.27 -8.52
C LYS A 69 4.44 -10.30 -8.51
N GLN A 70 5.02 -10.45 -9.70
CA GLN A 70 6.45 -10.27 -9.94
C GLN A 70 6.74 -8.78 -10.12
N ILE A 71 7.69 -8.26 -9.33
CA ILE A 71 8.05 -6.84 -9.33
C ILE A 71 9.56 -6.66 -9.48
N GLU A 72 9.97 -5.57 -10.10
CA GLU A 72 11.29 -4.96 -9.92
C GLU A 72 11.22 -3.93 -8.79
N PHE A 73 12.28 -3.79 -8.00
CA PHE A 73 12.33 -2.82 -6.90
C PHE A 73 13.78 -2.42 -6.56
N LEU A 74 13.95 -1.25 -5.94
CA LEU A 74 15.25 -0.76 -5.49
C LEU A 74 15.54 -1.22 -4.05
N TYR A 75 16.65 -1.91 -3.86
CA TYR A 75 17.10 -2.36 -2.55
C TYR A 75 18.62 -2.27 -2.42
N LYS A 76 19.10 -1.55 -1.39
CA LYS A 76 20.53 -1.29 -1.16
C LYS A 76 21.25 -0.79 -2.41
N ASP A 77 20.65 0.20 -3.08
CA ASP A 77 21.15 0.83 -4.31
C ASP A 77 21.29 -0.11 -5.51
N LYS A 78 20.59 -1.25 -5.49
CA LYS A 78 20.52 -2.20 -6.60
C LYS A 78 19.08 -2.46 -7.02
N ILE A 79 18.88 -2.64 -8.32
CA ILE A 79 17.60 -3.11 -8.85
C ILE A 79 17.58 -4.63 -8.65
N GLU A 80 16.59 -5.10 -7.90
CA GLU A 80 16.33 -6.50 -7.63
C GLU A 80 14.96 -6.89 -8.20
N SER A 81 14.71 -8.19 -8.33
CA SER A 81 13.44 -8.74 -8.81
C SER A 81 12.92 -9.80 -7.86
N GLY A 82 11.62 -9.77 -7.55
CA GLY A 82 11.01 -10.77 -6.67
C GLY A 82 9.50 -10.88 -6.81
N CYS A 83 8.96 -12.01 -6.36
CA CYS A 83 7.52 -12.22 -6.27
C CYS A 83 7.03 -11.87 -4.85
N VAL A 84 6.10 -10.92 -4.74
CA VAL A 84 5.54 -10.50 -3.44
C VAL A 84 4.67 -11.62 -2.87
N LYS A 85 4.94 -12.00 -1.61
CA LYS A 85 4.19 -13.03 -0.86
C LYS A 85 3.42 -12.45 0.33
N GLY A 86 3.28 -11.13 0.38
CA GLY A 86 2.54 -10.40 1.41
C GLY A 86 3.46 -9.84 2.48
N VAL A 87 2.93 -9.65 3.69
CA VAL A 87 3.66 -9.20 4.87
C VAL A 87 3.56 -10.20 6.01
N ASP A 88 4.61 -10.28 6.83
CA ASP A 88 4.63 -11.12 8.03
C ASP A 88 3.98 -10.43 9.25
N GLY A 89 3.90 -11.15 10.37
CA GLY A 89 3.35 -10.63 11.63
C GLY A 89 4.15 -9.52 12.29
N LEU A 90 5.33 -9.16 11.75
CA LEU A 90 6.14 -8.02 12.18
C LEU A 90 6.07 -6.85 11.19
N GLY A 91 5.25 -6.98 10.14
CA GLY A 91 5.10 -5.97 9.09
C GLY A 91 6.22 -5.97 8.05
N LYS A 92 7.07 -7.01 8.00
CA LYS A 92 8.09 -7.12 6.95
C LYS A 92 7.44 -7.61 5.66
N ILE A 93 7.84 -7.05 4.53
CA ILE A 93 7.46 -7.56 3.20
C ILE A 93 8.17 -8.90 2.98
N ILE A 94 7.41 -9.90 2.52
CA ILE A 94 7.90 -11.22 2.14
C ILE A 94 8.07 -11.25 0.62
N LEU A 95 9.27 -11.54 0.15
CA LEU A 95 9.59 -11.68 -1.27
C LEU A 95 10.16 -13.07 -1.55
N TYR A 96 9.71 -13.70 -2.63
CA TYR A 96 10.36 -14.89 -3.16
C TYR A 96 11.37 -14.49 -4.23
N MET A 97 12.65 -14.73 -3.96
CA MET A 97 13.81 -14.36 -4.79
C MET A 97 14.85 -15.47 -4.70
N ASP A 98 15.53 -15.80 -5.79
CA ASP A 98 16.60 -16.81 -5.83
C ASP A 98 16.25 -18.15 -5.15
N GLY A 99 14.99 -18.59 -5.29
CA GLY A 99 14.53 -19.85 -4.70
C GLY A 99 14.21 -19.83 -3.20
N LYS A 100 14.24 -18.66 -2.55
CA LYS A 100 14.02 -18.51 -1.10
C LYS A 100 13.07 -17.35 -0.77
N LEU A 101 12.52 -17.40 0.45
CA LEU A 101 11.74 -16.30 1.02
C LEU A 101 12.67 -15.34 1.78
N GLU A 102 12.58 -14.07 1.45
CA GLU A 102 13.30 -12.97 2.08
C GLU A 102 12.32 -12.04 2.79
N HIS A 103 12.68 -11.59 4.00
CA HIS A 103 11.85 -10.73 4.83
C HIS A 103 12.49 -9.36 5.00
N LEU A 104 11.92 -8.34 4.37
CA LEU A 104 12.48 -6.99 4.33
C LEU A 104 11.68 -6.03 5.23
N HIS A 105 12.36 -5.34 6.15
CA HIS A 105 11.74 -4.33 7.03
C HIS A 105 11.24 -3.10 6.26
N SER A 106 11.97 -2.73 5.21
CA SER A 106 11.62 -1.64 4.31
C SER A 106 12.34 -1.88 2.99
N ALA A 107 11.63 -1.73 1.90
CA ALA A 107 12.23 -1.54 0.58
C ALA A 107 11.70 -0.22 0.05
N HIS A 108 12.57 0.58 -0.56
CA HIS A 108 12.09 1.73 -1.30
C HIS A 108 11.54 1.20 -2.62
N ILE A 109 10.22 1.04 -2.67
CA ILE A 109 9.54 0.58 -3.87
C ILE A 109 9.19 1.84 -4.67
N SER A 110 10.16 2.41 -5.37
CA SER A 110 10.00 3.62 -6.19
C SER A 110 9.24 3.32 -7.48
N GLU A 111 9.44 2.14 -8.05
CA GLU A 111 8.92 1.82 -9.38
C GLU A 111 8.53 0.34 -9.41
N ILE A 112 7.24 0.06 -9.20
CA ILE A 112 6.71 -1.29 -9.39
C ILE A 112 6.47 -1.47 -10.87
N LYS A 113 7.46 -2.03 -11.55
CA LYS A 113 7.23 -2.61 -12.88
C LYS A 113 6.67 -4.00 -12.68
N LEU A 114 5.40 -4.16 -13.01
CA LEU A 114 4.80 -5.49 -13.14
C LEU A 114 5.50 -6.20 -14.30
N ILE A 115 6.23 -7.27 -13.99
CA ILE A 115 6.90 -8.06 -15.01
C ILE A 115 5.86 -9.04 -15.59
N GLY A 116 5.36 -8.73 -16.79
CA GLY A 116 4.47 -9.59 -17.58
C GLY A 116 2.98 -9.46 -17.26
N ASN A 117 2.17 -9.48 -18.33
CA ASN A 117 0.77 -9.89 -18.37
C ASN A 117 0.68 -11.14 -19.26
#